data_AF-A0A554VEQ8-F1
#
_entry.id   AF-A0A554VEQ8-F1
#
_cell.length_a   1.000
_cell.length_b   1.000
_cell.length_c   1.000
_cell.angle_alpha   90.00
_cell.angle_beta   90.00
_cell.angle_gamma   90.00
#
_symmetry.space_group_name_H-M   'P 1'
#
loop_
_entity.id
_entity.type
_entity.pdbx_description
1 polymer ?
#
loop_
_entity_poly.entity_id
_entity_poly.type
_entity_poly.pdbx_seq_one_letter_code
_entity_poly.pdbx_strand_id
1 'polypeptide(L)'
;MKLKIWSLLLLVIFYSCTTEENDLDESINPNSISFTEAIANLEDKTGVIIAENTVTFTEHLTIPENVILNFNVRDRMIINAGVTVTINGIISAGKFQIFEIAAGGKVNGCPQIEYVTPHWWGVDDTGTNPISDIFQTSIESFPCIKKFVASGSFLVNKEILLSVNGRHYDFNGSTFIGVTTGTDNGGLITIGGRDFSINDKHSVEDVTLTGGTYIPKFNHDNSLGILHAKNIKISNVTIKGENSLRGIAMQNPNSTISSNPAIENVIIENVIQTGGVNAINIDINNGIAKNIVVDNIIASSINEINPQAHILDKEASFRISSNGDHLRIKNLTISNVVLDDIYQGFELKGVKANISNVQIQNVEHRGINIQFPDVINLNDIEITGVSNQTDAIVGVGPSASLSNELNFSNIKVNGTFKRAIWNFIKNTRFNRLSISGNFMYGIDNNAKNSVYKDINISSSTSTLDYTAIYNAISGMDSNFSGTINGKYEYGIINAAKNSIMDFQINGSFSNAAVFTFFNGNGYSSIYKAYINLSDSSKHINSYRTGDIYQIYVYDATTDTYTLNPAP
;
A
#
# COMPACT_ATOMS: atom_id res chain seq x y z
N MET A 1 7.37 33.36 -54.00
CA MET A 1 5.90 33.35 -53.93
C MET A 1 5.50 34.11 -52.67
N LYS A 2 5.03 35.36 -52.81
CA LYS A 2 4.70 36.26 -51.69
C LYS A 2 3.29 35.93 -51.19
N LEU A 3 3.16 35.38 -49.98
CA LEU A 3 1.86 35.24 -49.33
C LEU A 3 1.71 36.36 -48.30
N LYS A 4 0.85 37.33 -48.62
CA LYS A 4 0.35 38.36 -47.70
C LYS A 4 -0.59 37.68 -46.71
N ILE A 5 -0.20 37.56 -45.45
CA ILE A 5 -1.14 37.26 -44.36
C ILE A 5 -1.66 38.58 -43.82
N TRP A 6 -2.97 38.74 -43.92
CA TRP A 6 -3.73 39.85 -43.37
C TRP A 6 -3.63 39.83 -41.85
N SER A 7 -3.28 40.96 -41.26
CA SER A 7 -3.39 41.23 -39.83
C SER A 7 -4.85 41.14 -39.41
N LEU A 8 -5.20 40.04 -38.72
CA LEU A 8 -6.43 39.95 -37.95
C LEU A 8 -6.16 40.63 -36.60
N LEU A 9 -6.64 41.86 -36.49
CA LEU A 9 -6.66 42.63 -35.24
C LEU A 9 -7.62 41.92 -34.27
N LEU A 10 -7.09 41.08 -33.39
CA LEU A 10 -7.84 40.49 -32.28
C LEU A 10 -8.01 41.58 -31.20
N LEU A 11 -9.14 42.26 -31.22
CA LEU A 11 -9.58 43.15 -30.15
C LEU A 11 -9.93 42.27 -28.93
N VAL A 12 -8.95 42.03 -28.06
CA VAL A 12 -9.17 41.46 -26.73
C VAL A 12 -9.85 42.54 -25.89
N ILE A 13 -11.17 42.50 -25.83
CA ILE A 13 -11.94 43.26 -24.85
C ILE A 13 -11.70 42.55 -23.51
N PHE A 14 -10.81 43.10 -22.70
CA PHE A 14 -10.83 42.84 -21.26
C PHE A 14 -12.17 43.39 -20.74
N TYR A 15 -13.18 42.52 -20.65
CA TYR A 15 -14.26 42.74 -19.70
C TYR A 15 -13.64 42.54 -18.31
N SER A 16 -12.97 43.57 -17.80
CA SER A 16 -12.87 43.73 -16.36
C SER A 16 -14.31 43.94 -15.90
N CYS A 17 -14.95 42.86 -15.46
CA CYS A 17 -16.09 42.99 -14.58
C CYS A 17 -15.51 43.56 -13.27
N THR A 18 -15.32 44.88 -13.25
CA THR A 18 -15.36 45.62 -12.00
C THR A 18 -16.79 45.43 -11.54
N THR A 19 -17.02 44.42 -10.71
CA THR A 19 -18.14 44.48 -9.78
C THR A 19 -17.89 45.74 -8.97
N GLU A 20 -18.46 46.86 -9.42
CA GLU A 20 -18.83 47.91 -8.49
C GLU A 20 -19.54 47.17 -7.35
N GLU A 21 -18.88 47.11 -6.20
CA GLU A 21 -19.55 47.16 -4.91
C GLU A 21 -20.51 48.34 -5.00
N ASN A 22 -21.67 48.10 -5.60
CA ASN A 22 -22.84 48.84 -5.25
C ASN A 22 -23.01 48.52 -3.77
N ASP A 23 -22.52 49.45 -2.93
CA ASP A 23 -23.10 49.81 -1.65
C ASP A 23 -24.60 50.05 -1.90
N LEU A 24 -25.35 48.97 -2.15
CA LEU A 24 -26.76 48.92 -1.89
C LEU A 24 -26.83 49.07 -0.39
N ASP A 25 -27.01 50.31 0.03
CA ASP A 25 -27.41 50.72 1.37
C ASP A 25 -28.33 49.63 1.91
N GLU A 26 -27.77 48.76 2.77
CA GLU A 26 -28.48 47.63 3.34
C GLU A 26 -29.53 48.24 4.25
N SER A 27 -30.66 48.62 3.66
CA SER A 27 -31.80 49.09 4.41
C SER A 27 -32.26 47.91 5.24
N ILE A 28 -31.82 47.88 6.50
CA ILE A 28 -32.23 46.89 7.49
C ILE A 28 -33.74 46.78 7.37
N ASN A 29 -34.23 45.59 7.06
CA ASN A 29 -35.66 45.32 6.99
C ASN A 29 -36.27 45.84 8.30
N PRO A 30 -37.17 46.84 8.28
CA PRO A 30 -37.69 47.44 9.51
C PRO A 30 -38.47 46.45 10.38
N ASN A 31 -38.72 45.24 9.86
CA ASN A 31 -39.34 44.12 10.55
C ASN A 31 -38.33 43.07 11.07
N SER A 32 -37.02 43.33 11.02
CA SER A 32 -36.03 42.40 11.59
C SER A 32 -36.17 42.35 13.11
N ILE A 33 -36.40 41.15 13.65
CA ILE A 33 -36.40 40.88 15.09
C ILE A 33 -35.08 40.21 15.49
N SER A 34 -34.76 40.19 16.79
CA SER A 34 -33.58 39.47 17.25
C SER A 34 -33.71 37.96 16.98
N PHE A 35 -32.59 37.26 16.83
CA PHE A 35 -32.60 35.82 16.55
C PHE A 35 -33.29 35.01 17.67
N THR A 36 -33.07 35.38 18.93
CA THR A 36 -33.72 34.77 20.10
C THR A 36 -35.23 35.01 20.11
N GLU A 37 -35.67 36.21 19.71
CA GLU A 37 -37.09 36.54 19.56
C GLU A 37 -37.73 35.78 18.39
N ALA A 38 -37.00 35.59 17.28
CA ALA A 38 -37.46 34.76 16.16
C ALA A 38 -37.71 33.31 16.60
N ILE A 39 -36.82 32.72 17.40
CA ILE A 39 -37.01 31.39 17.97
C ILE A 39 -38.23 31.37 18.91
N ALA A 40 -38.34 32.34 19.82
CA ALA A 40 -39.44 32.40 20.79
C ALA A 40 -40.82 32.53 20.10
N ASN A 41 -40.89 33.32 19.02
CA ASN A 41 -42.12 33.53 18.24
C ASN A 41 -42.63 32.28 17.52
N LEU A 42 -41.80 31.24 17.37
CA LEU A 42 -42.24 29.97 16.80
C LEU A 42 -43.11 29.15 17.77
N GLU A 43 -43.04 29.37 19.09
CA GLU A 43 -43.89 28.69 20.10
C GLU A 43 -43.97 27.16 19.88
N ASP A 44 -42.83 26.49 19.73
CA ASP A 44 -42.71 25.04 19.42
C ASP A 44 -43.27 24.59 18.06
N LYS A 45 -43.73 25.51 17.20
CA LYS A 45 -44.18 25.20 15.83
C LYS A 45 -43.00 25.09 14.89
N THR A 46 -43.15 24.30 13.83
CA THR A 46 -42.15 24.27 12.76
C THR A 46 -42.07 25.62 12.05
N GLY A 47 -40.87 26.17 11.90
CA GLY A 47 -40.67 27.48 11.31
C GLY A 47 -39.36 27.61 10.56
N VAL A 48 -39.31 28.56 9.63
CA VAL A 48 -38.10 28.92 8.88
C VAL A 48 -37.57 30.24 9.42
N ILE A 49 -36.32 30.25 9.86
CA ILE A 49 -35.57 31.46 10.16
C ILE A 49 -34.63 31.70 8.98
N ILE A 50 -34.82 32.81 8.29
CA ILE A 50 -33.91 33.33 7.27
C ILE A 50 -32.98 34.28 8.01
N ALA A 51 -31.70 33.93 8.10
CA ALA A 51 -30.71 34.82 8.68
C ALA A 51 -30.39 35.91 7.65
N GLU A 52 -31.08 37.04 7.64
CA GLU A 52 -30.71 38.14 6.74
C GLU A 52 -29.39 38.75 7.25
N ASN A 53 -28.34 38.70 6.43
CA ASN A 53 -27.01 39.24 6.73
C ASN A 53 -26.24 38.47 7.84
N THR A 54 -25.36 39.17 8.55
CA THR A 54 -24.48 38.62 9.58
C THR A 54 -25.15 38.70 10.96
N VAL A 55 -25.29 37.57 11.63
CA VAL A 55 -25.81 37.49 13.01
C VAL A 55 -24.67 37.12 13.97
N THR A 56 -24.41 37.95 14.97
CA THR A 56 -23.37 37.71 15.98
C THR A 56 -23.95 37.16 17.26
N PHE A 57 -23.44 36.00 17.70
CA PHE A 57 -23.79 35.37 18.97
C PHE A 57 -22.74 35.67 20.03
N THR A 58 -23.14 36.40 21.07
CA THR A 58 -22.32 36.73 22.24
C THR A 58 -22.61 35.84 23.45
N GLU A 59 -23.62 34.98 23.35
CA GLU A 59 -24.07 34.06 24.41
C GLU A 59 -24.41 32.69 23.82
N HIS A 60 -24.39 31.67 24.67
CA HIS A 60 -24.78 30.33 24.26
C HIS A 60 -26.23 30.30 23.78
N LEU A 61 -26.49 29.59 22.68
CA LEU A 61 -27.82 29.46 22.11
C LEU A 61 -28.09 28.02 21.69
N THR A 62 -29.33 27.57 21.87
CA THR A 62 -29.82 26.29 21.33
C THR A 62 -30.93 26.55 20.32
N ILE A 63 -30.74 26.05 19.10
CA ILE A 63 -31.71 26.10 18.01
C ILE A 63 -32.43 24.75 17.98
N PRO A 64 -33.75 24.70 18.27
CA PRO A 64 -34.48 23.45 18.46
C PRO A 64 -34.77 22.72 17.13
N GLU A 65 -35.16 21.45 17.22
CA GLU A 65 -35.36 20.54 16.08
C GLU A 65 -36.43 21.00 15.08
N ASN A 66 -37.40 21.79 15.52
CA ASN A 66 -38.49 22.32 14.71
C ASN A 66 -38.10 23.57 13.88
N VAL A 67 -36.86 24.05 13.97
CA VAL A 67 -36.40 25.25 13.25
C VAL A 67 -35.62 24.87 12.00
N ILE A 68 -35.92 25.54 10.88
CA ILE A 68 -35.14 25.49 9.65
C ILE A 68 -34.33 26.77 9.53
N LEU A 69 -33.01 26.66 9.54
CA LEU A 69 -32.08 27.75 9.28
C LEU A 69 -31.81 27.82 7.78
N ASN A 70 -32.26 28.89 7.13
CA ASN A 70 -32.03 29.11 5.71
C ASN A 70 -30.99 30.23 5.51
N PHE A 71 -29.91 29.91 4.81
CA PHE A 71 -28.81 30.84 4.52
C PHE A 71 -28.71 31.11 3.02
N ASN A 72 -28.64 32.40 2.65
CA ASN A 72 -28.23 32.86 1.34
C ASN A 72 -26.71 33.11 1.30
N VAL A 73 -26.16 33.40 0.11
CA VAL A 73 -24.71 33.47 -0.17
C VAL A 73 -23.91 34.41 0.75
N ARG A 74 -24.55 35.40 1.38
CA ARG A 74 -23.91 36.40 2.26
C ARG A 74 -24.26 36.24 3.74
N ASP A 75 -25.16 35.33 4.04
CA ASP A 75 -25.71 35.15 5.38
C ASP A 75 -24.74 34.31 6.21
N ARG A 76 -24.41 34.77 7.42
CA ARG A 76 -23.47 34.03 8.29
C ARG A 76 -23.77 34.25 9.76
N MET A 77 -23.39 33.26 10.57
CA MET A 77 -23.37 33.34 12.02
C MET A 77 -21.93 33.59 12.48
N ILE A 78 -21.69 34.69 13.21
CA ILE A 78 -20.46 34.92 13.95
C ILE A 78 -20.61 34.36 15.35
N ILE A 79 -19.77 33.41 15.73
CA ILE A 79 -19.76 32.80 17.07
C ILE A 79 -18.56 33.32 17.85
N ASN A 80 -18.80 34.15 18.87
CA ASN A 80 -17.73 34.75 19.65
C ASN A 80 -16.94 33.74 20.48
N ALA A 81 -15.76 34.17 20.94
CA ALA A 81 -14.88 33.36 21.78
C ALA A 81 -15.60 32.82 23.02
N GLY A 82 -15.49 31.51 23.27
CA GLY A 82 -16.14 30.84 24.39
C GLY A 82 -17.65 30.62 24.24
N VAL A 83 -18.28 31.07 23.16
CA VAL A 83 -19.70 30.86 22.87
C VAL A 83 -19.90 29.53 22.15
N THR A 84 -20.99 28.84 22.47
CA THR A 84 -21.41 27.61 21.77
C THR A 84 -22.82 27.81 21.24
N VAL A 85 -23.00 27.64 19.93
CA VAL A 85 -24.31 27.55 19.29
C VAL A 85 -24.62 26.07 19.04
N THR A 86 -25.70 25.57 19.63
CA THR A 86 -26.15 24.18 19.48
C THR A 86 -27.31 24.12 18.50
N ILE A 87 -27.18 23.40 17.39
CA ILE A 87 -28.17 23.33 16.32
C ILE A 87 -28.72 21.91 16.24
N ASN A 88 -30.02 21.75 16.49
CA ASN A 88 -30.74 20.49 16.33
C ASN A 88 -31.76 20.54 15.17
N GLY A 89 -32.03 21.73 14.64
CA GLY A 89 -32.91 21.95 13.49
C GLY A 89 -32.30 21.58 12.13
N ILE A 90 -32.99 21.95 11.05
CA ILE A 90 -32.52 21.75 9.66
C ILE A 90 -31.61 22.92 9.29
N ILE A 91 -30.50 22.65 8.58
CA ILE A 91 -29.67 23.68 7.93
C ILE A 91 -29.88 23.57 6.41
N SER A 92 -30.32 24.67 5.80
CA SER A 92 -30.48 24.84 4.36
C SER A 92 -29.47 25.89 3.89
N ALA A 93 -28.37 25.44 3.28
CA ALA A 93 -27.28 26.29 2.81
C ALA A 93 -26.57 25.69 1.59
N GLY A 94 -26.00 26.55 0.73
CA GLY A 94 -25.15 26.14 -0.38
C GLY A 94 -23.70 25.85 0.05
N LYS A 95 -22.78 25.81 -0.93
CA LYS A 95 -21.32 25.70 -0.71
C LYS A 95 -20.70 27.09 -0.52
N PHE A 96 -21.05 27.77 0.56
CA PHE A 96 -20.48 29.06 0.97
C PHE A 96 -20.42 29.13 2.49
N GLN A 97 -19.67 30.09 3.02
CA GLN A 97 -19.48 30.25 4.45
C GLN A 97 -20.77 30.69 5.14
N ILE A 98 -21.17 29.94 6.17
CA ILE A 98 -22.32 30.27 7.05
C ILE A 98 -21.90 30.35 8.53
N PHE A 99 -20.70 29.89 8.87
CA PHE A 99 -20.12 29.95 10.21
C PHE A 99 -18.80 30.71 10.17
N GLU A 100 -18.68 31.70 11.03
CA GLU A 100 -17.46 32.44 11.31
C GLU A 100 -17.16 32.29 12.81
N ILE A 101 -16.16 31.48 13.14
CA ILE A 101 -15.90 31.07 14.53
C ILE A 101 -14.67 31.83 15.05
N ALA A 102 -14.88 32.67 16.06
CA ALA A 102 -13.78 33.29 16.80
C ALA A 102 -13.07 32.25 17.67
N ALA A 103 -11.83 32.55 18.09
CA ALA A 103 -11.01 31.62 18.88
C ALA A 103 -11.76 31.07 20.11
N GLY A 104 -11.98 29.76 20.15
CA GLY A 104 -12.69 29.08 21.24
C GLY A 104 -14.22 29.09 21.15
N GLY A 105 -14.81 29.78 20.17
CA GLY A 105 -16.21 29.61 19.80
C GLY A 105 -16.48 28.23 19.20
N LYS A 106 -17.73 27.75 19.25
CA LYS A 106 -18.11 26.40 18.77
C LYS A 106 -19.50 26.37 18.14
N VAL A 107 -19.65 25.54 17.12
CA VAL A 107 -20.96 25.10 16.62
C VAL A 107 -21.08 23.60 16.88
N ASN A 108 -22.17 23.17 17.51
CA ASN A 108 -22.41 21.78 17.91
C ASN A 108 -23.89 21.41 17.72
N GLY A 109 -24.27 20.19 18.11
CA GLY A 109 -25.64 19.70 18.08
C GLY A 109 -25.81 18.53 17.11
N CYS A 110 -27.06 18.23 16.78
CA CYS A 110 -27.39 17.21 15.80
C CYS A 110 -28.39 17.70 14.76
N PRO A 111 -27.95 18.51 13.78
CA PRO A 111 -28.84 19.07 12.80
C PRO A 111 -29.45 17.98 11.91
N GLN A 112 -30.68 18.20 11.45
CA GLN A 112 -31.41 17.28 10.58
C GLN A 112 -30.97 17.44 9.12
N ILE A 113 -29.73 17.09 8.81
CA ILE A 113 -29.11 17.21 7.49
C ILE A 113 -28.47 15.90 7.04
N GLU A 114 -28.33 15.73 5.72
CA GLU A 114 -27.68 14.54 5.16
C GLU A 114 -26.16 14.56 5.37
N TYR A 115 -25.53 15.72 5.15
CA TYR A 115 -24.07 15.86 5.20
C TYR A 115 -23.63 17.23 5.71
N VAL A 116 -22.39 17.28 6.21
CA VAL A 116 -21.65 18.50 6.53
C VAL A 116 -20.60 18.76 5.44
N THR A 117 -20.29 20.03 5.15
CA THR A 117 -19.24 20.40 4.19
C THR A 117 -18.31 21.47 4.77
N PRO A 118 -16.99 21.42 4.49
CA PRO A 118 -16.02 22.38 5.04
C PRO A 118 -16.28 23.83 4.58
N HIS A 119 -16.93 24.02 3.43
CA HIS A 119 -17.27 25.34 2.89
C HIS A 119 -18.12 26.18 3.84
N TRP A 120 -18.92 25.55 4.70
CA TRP A 120 -19.73 26.25 5.70
C TRP A 120 -18.87 27.02 6.71
N TRP A 121 -17.60 26.66 6.88
CA TRP A 121 -16.63 27.39 7.70
C TRP A 121 -15.75 28.35 6.90
N GLY A 122 -15.93 28.46 5.58
CA GLY A 122 -15.08 29.33 4.75
C GLY A 122 -13.72 28.71 4.41
N VAL A 123 -13.63 27.38 4.38
CA VAL A 123 -12.44 26.67 3.87
C VAL A 123 -12.17 27.06 2.41
N ASP A 124 -10.93 27.46 2.12
CA ASP A 124 -10.45 27.71 0.77
C ASP A 124 -10.29 26.40 -0.02
N ASP A 125 -11.06 26.28 -1.10
CA ASP A 125 -11.09 25.12 -2.00
C ASP A 125 -10.33 25.37 -3.32
N THR A 126 -9.52 26.44 -3.39
CA THR A 126 -8.67 26.75 -4.55
C THR A 126 -7.29 26.10 -4.50
N GLY A 127 -6.87 25.62 -3.32
CA GLY A 127 -5.54 25.07 -3.07
C GLY A 127 -4.46 26.13 -2.87
N THR A 128 -4.84 27.39 -2.63
CA THR A 128 -3.91 28.52 -2.50
C THR A 128 -3.56 28.82 -1.05
N ASN A 129 -4.54 28.84 -0.15
CA ASN A 129 -4.35 29.17 1.25
C ASN A 129 -4.36 27.91 2.13
N PRO A 130 -3.53 27.84 3.17
CA PRO A 130 -3.55 26.72 4.10
C PRO A 130 -4.88 26.61 4.85
N ILE A 131 -5.47 25.42 4.92
CA ILE A 131 -6.81 25.20 5.49
C ILE A 131 -6.88 24.30 6.71
N SER A 132 -5.77 23.72 7.17
CA SER A 132 -5.82 22.57 8.08
C SER A 132 -6.64 22.80 9.36
N ASP A 133 -6.47 23.95 10.03
CA ASP A 133 -7.18 24.24 11.30
C ASP A 133 -8.70 24.41 11.11
N ILE A 134 -9.10 25.13 10.07
CA ILE A 134 -10.51 25.42 9.80
C ILE A 134 -11.24 24.21 9.20
N PHE A 135 -10.52 23.40 8.41
CA PHE A 135 -11.01 22.11 7.94
C PHE A 135 -11.19 21.15 9.12
N GLN A 136 -10.23 21.07 10.04
CA GLN A 136 -10.35 20.25 11.25
C GLN A 136 -11.55 20.69 12.10
N THR A 137 -11.75 21.99 12.29
CA THR A 137 -12.91 22.54 13.00
C THR A 137 -14.23 22.09 12.37
N SER A 138 -14.30 22.06 11.03
CA SER A 138 -15.50 21.58 10.33
C SER A 138 -15.78 20.09 10.52
N ILE A 139 -14.73 19.26 10.64
CA ILE A 139 -14.86 17.83 10.94
C ILE A 139 -15.36 17.64 12.36
N GLU A 140 -14.80 18.35 13.33
CA GLU A 140 -15.18 18.18 14.73
C GLU A 140 -16.58 18.72 15.04
N SER A 141 -17.12 19.54 14.14
CA SER A 141 -18.49 20.02 14.20
C SER A 141 -19.49 18.90 13.86
N PHE A 142 -20.59 18.89 14.60
CA PHE A 142 -21.73 17.96 14.43
C PHE A 142 -21.35 16.47 14.36
N PRO A 143 -20.69 15.91 15.40
CA PRO A 143 -20.21 14.52 15.39
C PRO A 143 -21.29 13.46 15.16
N CYS A 144 -22.57 13.80 15.36
CA CYS A 144 -23.67 12.87 15.06
C CYS A 144 -23.91 12.67 13.55
N ILE A 145 -23.51 13.62 12.69
CA ILE A 145 -23.74 13.55 11.25
C ILE A 145 -22.78 12.54 10.63
N LYS A 146 -23.35 11.59 9.91
CA LYS A 146 -22.65 10.40 9.41
C LYS A 146 -21.94 10.62 8.08
N LYS A 147 -22.18 11.73 7.38
CA LYS A 147 -21.55 12.03 6.09
C LYS A 147 -20.90 13.41 6.11
N PHE A 148 -19.65 13.47 5.66
CA PHE A 148 -18.88 14.69 5.49
C PHE A 148 -18.38 14.75 4.04
N VAL A 149 -18.75 15.80 3.30
CA VAL A 149 -18.50 15.92 1.87
C VAL A 149 -17.59 17.11 1.59
N ALA A 150 -16.45 16.85 0.96
CA ALA A 150 -15.54 17.89 0.47
C ALA A 150 -15.29 17.72 -1.04
N SER A 151 -15.06 18.84 -1.72
CA SER A 151 -14.73 18.91 -3.14
C SER A 151 -13.91 20.18 -3.38
N GLY A 152 -12.94 20.15 -4.28
CA GLY A 152 -12.04 21.28 -4.55
C GLY A 152 -10.58 20.93 -4.26
N SER A 153 -9.72 21.94 -4.18
CA SER A 153 -8.30 21.78 -3.87
C SER A 153 -7.97 22.39 -2.51
N PHE A 154 -7.26 21.66 -1.66
CA PHE A 154 -7.03 22.05 -0.28
C PHE A 154 -5.53 22.04 0.01
N LEU A 155 -4.96 23.18 0.38
CA LEU A 155 -3.56 23.26 0.81
C LEU A 155 -3.48 22.91 2.30
N VAL A 156 -2.75 21.84 2.61
CA VAL A 156 -2.70 21.22 3.93
C VAL A 156 -1.32 21.45 4.54
N ASN A 157 -1.26 22.33 5.54
CA ASN A 157 -0.03 22.68 6.26
C ASN A 157 0.16 21.97 7.59
N LYS A 158 -0.91 21.36 8.11
CA LYS A 158 -0.92 20.46 9.27
C LYS A 158 -1.75 19.24 8.94
N GLU A 159 -1.47 18.12 9.60
CA GLU A 159 -2.25 16.89 9.45
C GLU A 159 -3.74 17.13 9.76
N ILE A 160 -4.62 16.57 8.92
CA ILE A 160 -6.07 16.54 9.17
C ILE A 160 -6.44 15.19 9.79
N LEU A 161 -7.16 15.20 10.91
CA LEU A 161 -7.56 14.00 11.64
C LEU A 161 -9.03 13.66 11.40
N LEU A 162 -9.27 12.46 10.87
CA LEU A 162 -10.59 11.87 10.70
C LEU A 162 -10.95 11.05 11.94
N SER A 163 -11.35 11.76 13.00
CA SER A 163 -11.51 11.22 14.37
C SER A 163 -12.96 10.99 14.80
N VAL A 164 -13.94 11.20 13.91
CA VAL A 164 -15.37 11.01 14.24
C VAL A 164 -15.85 9.59 13.90
N ASN A 165 -16.36 8.89 14.92
CA ASN A 165 -16.87 7.52 14.80
C ASN A 165 -18.09 7.38 13.86
N GLY A 166 -18.09 6.32 13.07
CA GLY A 166 -19.23 5.99 12.19
C GLY A 166 -19.40 6.96 11.03
N ARG A 167 -18.38 7.76 10.69
CA ARG A 167 -18.48 8.79 9.66
C ARG A 167 -17.93 8.31 8.32
N HIS A 168 -18.67 8.64 7.27
CA HIS A 168 -18.27 8.54 5.88
C HIS A 168 -17.74 9.89 5.39
N TYR A 169 -16.47 9.93 5.04
CA TYR A 169 -15.80 11.05 4.38
C TYR A 169 -15.82 10.82 2.87
N ASP A 170 -16.63 11.61 2.17
CA ASP A 170 -16.74 11.60 0.71
C ASP A 170 -15.91 12.75 0.14
N PHE A 171 -14.75 12.39 -0.39
CA PHE A 171 -13.77 13.28 -0.99
C PHE A 171 -13.70 13.14 -2.50
N ASN A 172 -14.75 12.63 -3.14
CA ASN A 172 -14.83 12.61 -4.59
C ASN A 172 -14.74 14.03 -5.17
N GLY A 173 -13.77 14.26 -6.04
CA GLY A 173 -13.46 15.59 -6.60
C GLY A 173 -12.62 16.49 -5.67
N SER A 174 -12.09 15.97 -4.56
CA SER A 174 -11.12 16.67 -3.72
C SER A 174 -9.68 16.41 -4.16
N THR A 175 -8.81 17.41 -4.01
CA THR A 175 -7.35 17.30 -4.11
C THR A 175 -6.73 17.88 -2.85
N PHE A 176 -6.00 17.09 -2.08
CA PHE A 176 -5.26 17.55 -0.90
C PHE A 176 -3.78 17.70 -1.26
N ILE A 177 -3.22 18.88 -0.98
CA ILE A 177 -1.87 19.28 -1.39
C ILE A 177 -1.07 19.58 -0.13
N GLY A 178 -0.01 18.82 0.13
CA GLY A 178 0.91 19.12 1.22
C GLY A 178 1.74 20.38 0.94
N VAL A 179 2.16 21.07 1.99
CA VAL A 179 3.18 22.14 1.89
C VAL A 179 4.59 21.60 2.06
N THR A 180 5.60 22.34 1.60
CA THR A 180 7.02 21.97 1.73
C THR A 180 7.66 22.39 3.06
N THR A 181 7.02 23.26 3.85
CA THR A 181 7.50 23.73 5.16
C THR A 181 6.46 23.53 6.27
N GLY A 182 6.79 22.79 7.34
CA GLY A 182 5.85 22.36 8.37
C GLY A 182 6.55 21.53 9.47
N THR A 183 5.87 21.31 10.59
CA THR A 183 6.48 20.77 11.83
C THR A 183 6.01 19.38 12.23
N ASP A 184 5.06 18.78 11.49
CA ASP A 184 4.29 17.65 12.00
C ASP A 184 4.79 16.32 11.43
N ASN A 185 5.05 15.35 12.31
CA ASN A 185 5.47 13.99 11.96
C ASN A 185 4.29 13.10 11.52
N GLY A 186 3.37 13.64 10.71
CA GLY A 186 2.09 13.01 10.40
C GLY A 186 1.81 12.77 8.92
N GLY A 187 0.63 12.20 8.66
CA GLY A 187 0.12 12.09 7.31
C GLY A 187 -0.49 13.41 6.82
N LEU A 188 -0.77 13.50 5.53
CA LEU A 188 -1.58 14.59 4.99
C LEU A 188 -2.99 14.54 5.61
N ILE A 189 -3.58 13.34 5.61
CA ILE A 189 -4.80 13.01 6.33
C ILE A 189 -4.59 11.71 7.10
N THR A 190 -5.08 11.64 8.33
CA THR A 190 -4.99 10.44 9.16
C THR A 190 -6.35 10.05 9.72
N ILE A 191 -6.67 8.75 9.64
CA ILE A 191 -7.84 8.16 10.31
C ILE A 191 -7.42 7.72 11.71
N GLY A 192 -8.04 8.33 12.72
CA GLY A 192 -7.72 8.16 14.13
C GLY A 192 -6.95 9.33 14.73
N GLY A 193 -6.89 9.35 16.07
CA GLY A 193 -6.21 10.39 16.86
C GLY A 193 -4.81 9.98 17.31
N ARG A 194 -3.97 10.99 17.59
CA ARG A 194 -2.64 10.81 18.23
C ARG A 194 -2.71 10.79 19.76
N ASP A 195 -3.66 11.54 20.31
CA ASP A 195 -3.91 11.62 21.74
C ASP A 195 -4.91 10.53 22.14
N PHE A 196 -4.43 9.33 22.47
CA PHE A 196 -5.27 8.28 23.04
C PHE A 196 -4.78 7.90 24.42
N SER A 197 -5.74 7.64 25.32
CA SER A 197 -5.43 7.10 26.64
C SER A 197 -5.05 5.63 26.50
N ILE A 198 -4.20 5.12 27.40
CA ILE A 198 -3.83 3.68 27.46
C ILE A 198 -5.07 2.78 27.60
N ASN A 199 -6.21 3.33 28.06
CA ASN A 199 -7.43 2.58 28.33
C ASN A 199 -8.34 2.45 27.10
N ASP A 200 -8.20 3.32 26.11
CA ASP A 200 -9.02 3.26 24.90
C ASP A 200 -8.44 2.20 23.96
N LYS A 201 -9.29 1.26 23.52
CA LYS A 201 -8.86 0.20 22.62
C LYS A 201 -8.54 0.76 21.22
N HIS A 202 -9.32 1.74 20.78
CA HIS A 202 -9.20 2.41 19.48
C HIS A 202 -9.51 3.90 19.65
N SER A 203 -8.85 4.76 18.88
CA SER A 203 -9.08 6.20 18.83
C SER A 203 -10.27 6.57 17.94
N VAL A 204 -10.59 5.73 16.95
CA VAL A 204 -11.76 5.88 16.08
C VAL A 204 -12.25 4.52 15.57
N GLU A 205 -13.55 4.40 15.36
CA GLU A 205 -14.20 3.21 14.80
C GLU A 205 -15.18 3.55 13.67
N ASP A 206 -15.38 2.59 12.76
CA ASP A 206 -16.42 2.62 11.71
C ASP A 206 -16.29 3.80 10.73
N VAL A 207 -15.06 4.09 10.30
CA VAL A 207 -14.78 5.19 9.36
C VAL A 207 -14.67 4.66 7.94
N THR A 208 -15.36 5.32 7.02
CA THR A 208 -15.19 5.13 5.57
C THR A 208 -14.63 6.39 4.95
N LEU A 209 -13.59 6.27 4.15
CA LEU A 209 -13.06 7.33 3.28
C LEU A 209 -13.21 6.88 1.83
N THR A 210 -13.77 7.75 0.99
CA THR A 210 -13.93 7.47 -0.45
C THR A 210 -13.46 8.65 -1.28
N GLY A 211 -12.68 8.38 -2.32
CA GLY A 211 -12.25 9.39 -3.28
C GLY A 211 -11.06 10.21 -2.79
N GLY A 212 -10.71 11.21 -3.59
CA GLY A 212 -9.64 12.16 -3.29
C GLY A 212 -8.35 11.89 -4.07
N THR A 213 -7.68 12.98 -4.44
CA THR A 213 -6.29 12.97 -4.91
C THR A 213 -5.39 13.52 -3.81
N TYR A 214 -4.33 12.81 -3.47
CA TYR A 214 -3.40 13.17 -2.40
C TYR A 214 -2.03 13.46 -2.99
N ILE A 215 -1.54 14.68 -2.76
CA ILE A 215 -0.24 15.15 -3.23
C ILE A 215 0.59 15.52 -2.01
N PRO A 216 1.14 14.53 -1.28
CA PRO A 216 1.97 14.81 -0.13
C PRO A 216 3.26 15.55 -0.54
N LYS A 217 3.84 16.31 0.39
CA LYS A 217 5.11 17.04 0.25
C LYS A 217 5.95 16.85 1.51
N PHE A 218 7.21 17.28 1.48
CA PHE A 218 8.30 16.96 2.44
C PHE A 218 7.96 16.91 3.94
N ASN A 219 6.95 17.61 4.44
CA ASN A 219 6.62 17.55 5.88
C ASN A 219 5.77 16.36 6.28
N HIS A 220 5.10 15.70 5.33
CA HIS A 220 4.17 14.63 5.64
C HIS A 220 4.85 13.29 5.42
N ASP A 221 4.85 12.44 6.45
CA ASP A 221 5.42 11.09 6.41
C ASP A 221 4.63 10.17 5.47
N ASN A 222 3.33 10.40 5.33
CA ASN A 222 2.47 9.61 4.47
C ASN A 222 1.35 10.44 3.86
N SER A 223 0.73 9.93 2.79
CA SER A 223 -0.46 10.55 2.20
C SER A 223 -1.67 10.29 3.07
N LEU A 224 -1.85 9.04 3.50
CA LEU A 224 -2.96 8.60 4.32
C LEU A 224 -2.45 7.76 5.49
N GLY A 225 -2.72 8.21 6.70
CA GLY A 225 -2.39 7.48 7.94
C GLY A 225 -3.60 6.72 8.48
N ILE A 226 -3.35 5.58 9.13
CA ILE A 226 -4.33 4.87 9.96
C ILE A 226 -3.67 4.59 11.30
N LEU A 227 -4.19 5.21 12.37
CA LEU A 227 -3.64 5.13 13.71
C LEU A 227 -4.71 4.67 14.70
N HIS A 228 -4.44 3.58 15.42
CA HIS A 228 -5.31 3.08 16.49
C HIS A 228 -6.79 2.92 16.11
N ALA A 229 -7.07 2.43 14.90
CA ALA A 229 -8.41 2.48 14.33
C ALA A 229 -9.02 1.09 14.10
N LYS A 230 -10.36 1.01 14.10
CA LYS A 230 -11.09 -0.24 13.85
C LYS A 230 -12.22 -0.07 12.83
N ASN A 231 -12.46 -1.09 12.02
CA ASN A 231 -13.51 -1.12 10.99
C ASN A 231 -13.34 0.05 10.00
N ILE A 232 -12.18 0.12 9.36
CA ILE A 232 -11.81 1.22 8.47
C ILE A 232 -11.92 0.78 7.03
N LYS A 233 -12.51 1.62 6.19
CA LYS A 233 -12.54 1.42 4.74
C LYS A 233 -11.97 2.64 4.03
N ILE A 234 -11.00 2.42 3.14
CA ILE A 234 -10.46 3.43 2.22
C ILE A 234 -10.70 2.92 0.79
N SER A 235 -11.33 3.72 -0.06
CA SER A 235 -11.57 3.32 -1.45
C SER A 235 -11.45 4.44 -2.47
N ASN A 236 -11.06 4.07 -3.70
CA ASN A 236 -11.04 4.95 -4.88
C ASN A 236 -10.12 6.18 -4.72
N VAL A 237 -8.92 5.98 -4.17
CA VAL A 237 -7.97 7.06 -3.88
C VAL A 237 -6.87 7.12 -4.93
N THR A 238 -6.44 8.33 -5.28
CA THR A 238 -5.28 8.57 -6.14
C THR A 238 -4.18 9.26 -5.33
N ILE A 239 -2.95 8.74 -5.37
CA ILE A 239 -1.81 9.31 -4.65
C ILE A 239 -0.73 9.71 -5.67
N LYS A 240 -0.29 10.97 -5.61
CA LYS A 240 0.83 11.50 -6.40
C LYS A 240 1.99 11.79 -5.45
N GLY A 241 2.78 10.75 -5.20
CA GLY A 241 3.86 10.72 -4.20
C GLY A 241 5.17 11.36 -4.63
N GLU A 242 5.24 12.06 -5.77
CA GLU A 242 6.48 12.67 -6.27
C GLU A 242 7.12 13.61 -5.24
N ASN A 243 8.36 13.30 -4.83
CA ASN A 243 9.13 13.98 -3.79
C ASN A 243 8.51 13.85 -2.39
N SER A 244 7.94 12.69 -2.11
CA SER A 244 7.28 12.43 -0.84
C SER A 244 7.66 11.07 -0.27
N LEU A 245 7.25 10.87 0.97
CA LEU A 245 7.60 9.72 1.77
C LEU A 245 6.67 8.56 1.40
N ARG A 246 5.53 8.39 2.06
CA ARG A 246 4.77 7.13 1.95
C ARG A 246 3.37 7.34 1.38
N GLY A 247 2.83 6.30 0.75
CA GLY A 247 1.44 6.23 0.30
C GLY A 247 0.48 6.12 1.48
N ILE A 248 -0.08 4.92 1.68
CA ILE A 248 -0.94 4.63 2.83
C ILE A 248 -0.10 3.94 3.93
N ALA A 249 -0.13 4.49 5.13
CA ALA A 249 0.62 3.99 6.28
C ALA A 249 -0.29 3.56 7.43
N MET A 250 -0.03 2.37 7.98
CA MET A 250 -0.59 1.86 9.22
C MET A 250 0.54 1.80 10.24
N GLN A 251 0.45 2.64 11.27
CA GLN A 251 1.51 2.78 12.27
C GLN A 251 0.92 2.80 13.68
N ASN A 252 1.73 2.38 14.65
CA ASN A 252 1.46 2.58 16.07
C ASN A 252 2.49 3.58 16.64
N PRO A 253 2.09 4.83 16.94
CA PRO A 253 3.01 5.85 17.44
C PRO A 253 3.53 5.60 18.86
N ASN A 254 2.89 4.74 19.66
CA ASN A 254 3.22 4.61 21.08
C ASN A 254 3.91 3.29 21.41
N SER A 255 5.08 3.40 22.05
CA SER A 255 5.92 2.26 22.44
C SER A 255 5.34 1.41 23.59
N THR A 256 4.30 1.90 24.26
CA THR A 256 3.79 1.32 25.51
C THR A 256 2.63 0.34 25.35
N ILE A 257 2.01 0.22 24.17
CA ILE A 257 0.85 -0.67 23.98
C ILE A 257 1.31 -2.09 23.65
N SER A 258 1.36 -2.98 24.64
CA SER A 258 2.00 -4.29 24.47
C SER A 258 1.06 -5.44 24.05
N SER A 259 -0.27 -5.34 24.21
CA SER A 259 -1.16 -6.52 24.05
C SER A 259 -2.48 -6.34 23.28
N ASN A 260 -3.00 -5.12 23.12
CA ASN A 260 -4.26 -4.90 22.39
C ASN A 260 -4.02 -4.67 20.90
N PRO A 261 -4.93 -5.14 20.01
CA PRO A 261 -4.85 -4.80 18.61
C PRO A 261 -5.02 -3.29 18.47
N ALA A 262 -3.98 -2.64 17.95
CA ALA A 262 -4.02 -1.21 17.66
C ALA A 262 -4.86 -0.97 16.39
N ILE A 263 -4.76 -1.86 15.41
CA ILE A 263 -5.42 -1.72 14.11
C ILE A 263 -6.17 -3.02 13.78
N GLU A 264 -7.47 -2.93 13.52
CA GLU A 264 -8.33 -4.11 13.31
C GLU A 264 -9.38 -3.86 12.22
N ASN A 265 -9.59 -4.85 11.34
CA ASN A 265 -10.63 -4.82 10.30
C ASN A 265 -10.47 -3.62 9.36
N VAL A 266 -9.39 -3.60 8.58
CA VAL A 266 -9.11 -2.52 7.62
C VAL A 266 -9.26 -3.05 6.20
N ILE A 267 -9.97 -2.31 5.36
CA ILE A 267 -10.12 -2.57 3.92
C ILE A 267 -9.56 -1.36 3.16
N ILE A 268 -8.60 -1.61 2.27
CA ILE A 268 -8.05 -0.63 1.33
C ILE A 268 -8.27 -1.18 -0.07
N GLU A 269 -9.01 -0.48 -0.91
CA GLU A 269 -9.32 -0.94 -2.26
C GLU A 269 -9.25 0.16 -3.32
N ASN A 270 -8.94 -0.20 -4.56
CA ASN A 270 -8.94 0.70 -5.72
C ASN A 270 -8.00 1.91 -5.51
N VAL A 271 -6.73 1.64 -5.26
CA VAL A 271 -5.70 2.66 -5.05
C VAL A 271 -4.84 2.78 -6.30
N ILE A 272 -4.66 4.01 -6.78
CA ILE A 272 -3.69 4.33 -7.83
C ILE A 272 -2.61 5.21 -7.22
N GLN A 273 -1.35 4.81 -7.29
CA GLN A 273 -0.23 5.61 -6.83
C GLN A 273 0.87 5.76 -7.89
N THR A 274 1.42 6.97 -7.99
CA THR A 274 2.63 7.27 -8.76
C THR A 274 3.65 7.96 -7.87
N GLY A 275 4.91 7.52 -7.85
CA GLY A 275 5.96 8.14 -7.04
C GLY A 275 5.93 7.76 -5.55
N GLY A 276 6.92 8.29 -4.82
CA GLY A 276 7.12 8.06 -3.38
C GLY A 276 7.95 6.83 -3.02
N VAL A 277 8.07 6.56 -1.72
CA VAL A 277 8.92 5.52 -1.12
C VAL A 277 8.18 4.18 -0.99
N ASN A 278 6.92 4.19 -0.54
CA ASN A 278 6.07 2.99 -0.45
C ASN A 278 4.66 3.31 -0.98
N ALA A 279 4.00 2.30 -1.55
CA ALA A 279 2.56 2.34 -1.79
C ALA A 279 1.77 2.02 -0.52
N ILE A 280 2.15 0.93 0.16
CA ILE A 280 1.55 0.48 1.41
C ILE A 280 2.65 0.22 2.44
N ASN A 281 2.58 0.88 3.59
CA ASN A 281 3.48 0.66 4.73
C ASN A 281 2.67 0.20 5.94
N ILE A 282 2.91 -1.02 6.43
CA ILE A 282 2.37 -1.52 7.70
C ILE A 282 3.55 -1.70 8.64
N ASP A 283 3.71 -0.78 9.57
CA ASP A 283 4.85 -0.73 10.49
C ASP A 283 4.37 -0.79 11.95
N ILE A 284 4.35 -2.00 12.50
CA ILE A 284 3.75 -2.30 13.81
C ILE A 284 4.84 -2.64 14.82
N ASN A 285 5.44 -1.58 15.36
CA ASN A 285 6.44 -1.65 16.43
C ASN A 285 5.89 -2.20 17.75
N ASN A 286 4.60 -2.03 18.02
CA ASN A 286 3.93 -2.44 19.24
C ASN A 286 2.45 -2.72 18.96
N GLY A 287 1.80 -3.51 19.80
CA GLY A 287 0.42 -3.97 19.59
C GLY A 287 0.29 -5.01 18.49
N ILE A 288 -0.94 -5.18 18.00
CA ILE A 288 -1.29 -6.12 16.93
C ILE A 288 -2.05 -5.38 15.83
N ALA A 289 -1.75 -5.70 14.57
CA ALA A 289 -2.56 -5.35 13.42
C ALA A 289 -3.19 -6.62 12.86
N LYS A 290 -4.52 -6.65 12.67
CA LYS A 290 -5.19 -7.88 12.20
C LYS A 290 -6.39 -7.64 11.30
N ASN A 291 -6.70 -8.66 10.49
CA ASN A 291 -7.82 -8.67 9.55
C ASN A 291 -7.74 -7.48 8.59
N ILE A 292 -6.65 -7.43 7.82
CA ILE A 292 -6.38 -6.34 6.87
C ILE A 292 -6.55 -6.91 5.47
N VAL A 293 -7.31 -6.20 4.63
CA VAL A 293 -7.52 -6.51 3.23
C VAL A 293 -6.99 -5.33 2.41
N VAL A 294 -6.08 -5.61 1.49
CA VAL A 294 -5.58 -4.66 0.50
C VAL A 294 -5.85 -5.22 -0.88
N ASP A 295 -6.67 -4.55 -1.68
CA ASP A 295 -7.13 -5.06 -2.96
C ASP A 295 -7.06 -4.02 -4.08
N ASN A 296 -6.83 -4.48 -5.31
CA ASN A 296 -6.85 -3.63 -6.51
C ASN A 296 -5.94 -2.39 -6.39
N ILE A 297 -4.64 -2.64 -6.24
CA ILE A 297 -3.62 -1.59 -6.11
C ILE A 297 -2.81 -1.51 -7.40
N ILE A 298 -2.72 -0.31 -7.96
CA ILE A 298 -1.84 -0.01 -9.10
C ILE A 298 -0.83 1.03 -8.60
N ALA A 299 0.44 0.66 -8.53
CA ALA A 299 1.49 1.60 -8.13
C ALA A 299 2.64 1.60 -9.13
N SER A 300 3.17 2.79 -9.44
CA SER A 300 4.29 2.93 -10.37
C SER A 300 5.31 3.96 -9.89
N SER A 301 6.55 3.80 -10.34
CA SER A 301 7.68 4.68 -9.99
C SER A 301 7.88 4.79 -8.48
N ILE A 302 7.76 3.67 -7.77
CA ILE A 302 7.99 3.59 -6.31
C ILE A 302 9.47 3.28 -6.07
N ASN A 303 10.29 4.31 -6.24
CA ASN A 303 11.75 4.20 -6.25
C ASN A 303 12.45 5.40 -5.62
N GLU A 304 11.71 6.27 -4.92
CA GLU A 304 12.28 7.44 -4.27
C GLU A 304 13.09 7.06 -3.03
N ILE A 305 14.16 7.83 -2.80
CA ILE A 305 14.93 7.73 -1.56
C ILE A 305 14.09 8.34 -0.46
N ASN A 306 13.99 7.66 0.67
CA ASN A 306 13.34 8.21 1.86
C ASN A 306 14.12 9.44 2.36
N PRO A 307 13.63 10.70 2.21
CA PRO A 307 14.37 11.88 2.65
C PRO A 307 14.56 11.95 4.17
N GLN A 308 13.80 11.18 4.96
CA GLN A 308 13.95 11.10 6.42
C GLN A 308 14.94 10.01 6.86
N ALA A 309 15.28 9.06 5.99
CA ALA A 309 16.23 8.02 6.35
C ALA A 309 17.65 8.61 6.42
N HIS A 310 18.36 8.35 7.52
CA HIS A 310 19.77 8.72 7.68
C HIS A 310 20.71 7.99 6.70
N ILE A 311 20.18 7.01 5.97
CA ILE A 311 20.84 6.24 4.94
C ILE A 311 20.02 6.42 3.66
N LEU A 312 20.66 6.60 2.52
CA LEU A 312 20.04 6.79 1.20
C LEU A 312 19.39 5.49 0.68
N ASP A 313 18.60 4.83 1.53
CA ASP A 313 17.99 3.55 1.25
C ASP A 313 16.63 3.77 0.61
N LYS A 314 16.47 3.17 -0.58
CA LYS A 314 15.16 2.95 -1.19
C LYS A 314 14.46 1.82 -0.43
N GLU A 315 13.14 1.90 -0.30
CA GLU A 315 12.35 0.88 0.41
C GLU A 315 11.49 0.04 -0.56
N ALA A 316 10.82 -0.99 -0.02
CA ALA A 316 9.87 -1.80 -0.77
C ALA A 316 8.54 -1.06 -0.99
N SER A 317 7.89 -1.28 -2.14
CA SER A 317 6.57 -0.73 -2.45
C SER A 317 5.51 -1.15 -1.43
N PHE A 318 5.57 -2.41 -0.99
CA PHE A 318 4.83 -2.95 0.13
C PHE A 318 5.79 -3.29 1.26
N ARG A 319 5.91 -2.39 2.25
CA ARG A 319 6.73 -2.60 3.45
C ARG A 319 5.83 -3.05 4.59
N ILE A 320 5.86 -4.34 4.91
CA ILE A 320 5.00 -4.97 5.91
C ILE A 320 5.89 -5.55 7.01
N SER A 321 6.01 -4.84 8.13
CA SER A 321 6.96 -5.16 9.19
C SER A 321 6.36 -5.02 10.58
N SER A 322 6.62 -6.01 11.44
CA SER A 322 6.37 -5.92 12.89
C SER A 322 7.58 -5.43 13.69
N ASN A 323 8.65 -5.02 13.01
CA ASN A 323 9.93 -4.55 13.58
C ASN A 323 10.44 -5.40 14.74
N GLY A 324 10.72 -6.68 14.44
CA GLY A 324 11.31 -7.65 15.34
C GLY A 324 10.88 -9.09 14.98
N ASP A 325 11.18 -10.03 15.88
CA ASP A 325 10.91 -11.46 15.68
C ASP A 325 9.48 -11.86 16.10
N HIS A 326 8.57 -10.89 16.26
CA HIS A 326 7.22 -11.10 16.78
C HIS A 326 6.17 -11.09 15.68
N LEU A 327 5.26 -12.06 15.70
CA LEU A 327 4.08 -12.07 14.82
C LEU A 327 3.03 -11.06 15.29
N ARG A 328 3.11 -9.83 14.78
CA ARG A 328 2.17 -8.75 15.12
C ARG A 328 1.16 -8.45 14.03
N ILE A 329 1.39 -8.91 12.81
CA ILE A 329 0.51 -8.68 11.66
C ILE A 329 -0.15 -10.01 11.30
N LYS A 330 -1.47 -10.10 11.49
CA LYS A 330 -2.24 -11.37 11.39
C LYS A 330 -3.39 -11.24 10.41
N ASN A 331 -3.67 -12.31 9.67
CA ASN A 331 -4.78 -12.36 8.70
C ASN A 331 -4.72 -11.19 7.70
N LEU A 332 -3.54 -10.92 7.15
CA LEU A 332 -3.36 -9.96 6.07
C LEU A 332 -3.70 -10.65 4.74
N THR A 333 -4.56 -10.04 3.93
CA THR A 333 -4.85 -10.47 2.56
C THR A 333 -4.49 -9.35 1.61
N ILE A 334 -3.68 -9.66 0.59
CA ILE A 334 -3.31 -8.73 -0.48
C ILE A 334 -3.68 -9.36 -1.82
N SER A 335 -4.47 -8.68 -2.64
CA SER A 335 -4.88 -9.20 -3.94
C SER A 335 -4.90 -8.15 -5.04
N ASN A 336 -4.77 -8.62 -6.29
CA ASN A 336 -4.94 -7.81 -7.50
C ASN A 336 -4.02 -6.58 -7.51
N VAL A 337 -2.71 -6.83 -7.43
CA VAL A 337 -1.69 -5.77 -7.35
C VAL A 337 -0.89 -5.70 -8.64
N VAL A 338 -0.73 -4.50 -9.18
CA VAL A 338 0.17 -4.20 -10.29
C VAL A 338 1.20 -3.19 -9.81
N LEU A 339 2.47 -3.57 -9.87
CA LEU A 339 3.61 -2.72 -9.58
C LEU A 339 4.45 -2.54 -10.84
N ASP A 340 4.88 -1.32 -11.15
CA ASP A 340 5.75 -1.01 -12.27
C ASP A 340 6.84 0.00 -11.90
N ASP A 341 8.03 -0.14 -12.47
CA ASP A 341 9.19 0.75 -12.22
C ASP A 341 9.45 0.95 -10.72
N ILE A 342 9.79 -0.14 -10.02
CA ILE A 342 9.95 -0.13 -8.56
C ILE A 342 11.35 -0.55 -8.14
N TYR A 343 11.77 -0.07 -6.97
CA TYR A 343 13.00 -0.58 -6.36
C TYR A 343 12.83 -2.02 -5.87
N GLN A 344 11.83 -2.25 -5.03
CA GLN A 344 11.48 -3.57 -4.49
C GLN A 344 9.96 -3.72 -4.37
N GLY A 345 9.44 -4.92 -4.63
CA GLY A 345 8.00 -5.21 -4.53
C GLY A 345 7.52 -5.32 -3.11
N PHE A 346 7.83 -6.44 -2.45
CA PHE A 346 7.35 -6.77 -1.11
C PHE A 346 8.51 -6.95 -0.14
N GLU A 347 8.37 -6.38 1.06
CA GLU A 347 9.14 -6.75 2.24
C GLU A 347 8.19 -7.22 3.33
N LEU A 348 8.29 -8.49 3.71
CA LEU A 348 7.39 -9.15 4.65
C LEU A 348 8.20 -9.61 5.88
N LYS A 349 7.97 -8.97 7.03
CA LYS A 349 8.65 -9.26 8.30
C LYS A 349 7.64 -9.47 9.43
N GLY A 350 7.67 -10.66 10.05
CA GLY A 350 6.83 -10.96 11.22
C GLY A 350 5.32 -10.93 10.93
N VAL A 351 4.94 -11.50 9.78
CA VAL A 351 3.58 -11.44 9.24
C VAL A 351 3.02 -12.83 8.89
N LYS A 352 1.70 -12.97 9.07
CA LYS A 352 0.89 -14.05 8.50
C LYS A 352 -0.01 -13.48 7.40
N ALA A 353 0.24 -13.88 6.15
CA ALA A 353 -0.39 -13.28 4.98
C ALA A 353 -0.82 -14.28 3.90
N ASN A 354 -1.88 -13.93 3.17
CA ASN A 354 -2.24 -14.50 1.88
C ASN A 354 -2.08 -13.41 0.81
N ILE A 355 -1.30 -13.67 -0.23
CA ILE A 355 -1.04 -12.70 -1.30
C ILE A 355 -1.32 -13.37 -2.64
N SER A 356 -2.11 -12.72 -3.51
CA SER A 356 -2.44 -13.32 -4.80
C SER A 356 -2.67 -12.35 -5.95
N ASN A 357 -2.56 -12.84 -7.19
CA ASN A 357 -2.78 -12.05 -8.41
C ASN A 357 -1.91 -10.79 -8.43
N VAL A 358 -0.60 -10.97 -8.31
CA VAL A 358 0.37 -9.87 -8.26
C VAL A 358 1.22 -9.87 -9.52
N GLN A 359 1.34 -8.71 -10.15
CA GLN A 359 2.26 -8.44 -11.24
C GLN A 359 3.27 -7.39 -10.80
N ILE A 360 4.56 -7.71 -10.92
CA ILE A 360 5.66 -6.80 -10.63
C ILE A 360 6.46 -6.66 -11.92
N GLN A 361 6.56 -5.43 -12.41
CA GLN A 361 7.26 -5.09 -13.65
C GLN A 361 8.41 -4.12 -13.36
N ASN A 362 9.48 -4.25 -14.13
CA ASN A 362 10.65 -3.38 -14.09
C ASN A 362 11.24 -3.21 -12.67
N VAL A 363 11.39 -4.29 -11.92
CA VAL A 363 11.98 -4.25 -10.56
C VAL A 363 13.51 -4.16 -10.61
N GLU A 364 14.08 -3.21 -9.86
CA GLU A 364 15.52 -2.92 -9.79
C GLU A 364 16.28 -3.86 -8.83
N HIS A 365 15.70 -4.17 -7.66
CA HIS A 365 16.38 -4.90 -6.59
C HIS A 365 15.76 -6.27 -6.31
N ARG A 366 14.60 -6.34 -5.65
CA ARG A 366 13.94 -7.60 -5.24
C ARG A 366 12.45 -7.56 -5.52
N GLY A 367 11.90 -8.67 -6.01
CA GLY A 367 10.45 -8.80 -6.15
C GLY A 367 9.80 -8.99 -4.79
N ILE A 368 10.23 -10.01 -4.04
CA ILE A 368 9.68 -10.37 -2.74
C ILE A 368 10.82 -10.73 -1.78
N ASN A 369 10.82 -10.12 -0.59
CA ASN A 369 11.72 -10.44 0.51
C ASN A 369 10.90 -10.87 1.74
N ILE A 370 11.12 -12.08 2.23
CA ILE A 370 10.42 -12.66 3.39
C ILE A 370 11.43 -12.90 4.50
N GLN A 371 11.15 -12.39 5.69
CA GLN A 371 11.94 -12.63 6.90
C GLN A 371 10.99 -12.88 8.08
N PHE A 372 11.35 -13.80 8.97
CA PHE A 372 10.53 -14.15 10.15
C PHE A 372 9.02 -14.38 9.85
N PRO A 373 8.64 -15.10 8.77
CA PRO A 373 7.24 -15.39 8.52
C PRO A 373 6.69 -16.36 9.57
N ASP A 374 5.36 -16.43 9.71
CA ASP A 374 4.68 -17.56 10.37
C ASP A 374 4.06 -18.46 9.30
N VAL A 375 2.95 -18.02 8.70
CA VAL A 375 2.34 -18.67 7.53
C VAL A 375 2.19 -17.65 6.42
N ILE A 376 2.81 -17.91 5.27
CA ILE A 376 2.66 -17.10 4.07
C ILE A 376 2.22 -17.98 2.91
N ASN A 377 1.13 -17.58 2.28
CA ASN A 377 0.66 -18.18 1.03
C ASN A 377 0.80 -17.13 -0.08
N LEU A 378 1.59 -17.41 -1.12
CA LEU A 378 1.62 -16.60 -2.34
C LEU A 378 1.07 -17.42 -3.51
N ASN A 379 0.14 -16.85 -4.27
CA ASN A 379 -0.47 -17.53 -5.41
C ASN A 379 -0.63 -16.61 -6.62
N ASP A 380 -0.28 -17.08 -7.81
CA ASP A 380 -0.40 -16.32 -9.07
C ASP A 380 0.40 -15.01 -9.00
N ILE A 381 1.73 -15.15 -8.89
CA ILE A 381 2.68 -14.04 -8.80
C ILE A 381 3.56 -14.03 -10.05
N GLU A 382 3.64 -12.89 -10.73
CA GLU A 382 4.50 -12.67 -11.88
C GLU A 382 5.48 -11.53 -11.62
N ILE A 383 6.77 -11.79 -11.80
CA ILE A 383 7.84 -10.83 -11.53
C ILE A 383 8.73 -10.73 -12.76
N THR A 384 8.85 -9.51 -13.30
CA THR A 384 9.72 -9.16 -14.41
C THR A 384 10.66 -8.03 -14.00
N GLY A 385 11.96 -8.14 -14.31
CA GLY A 385 12.91 -7.11 -13.94
C GLY A 385 14.35 -7.36 -14.37
N VAL A 386 15.21 -6.41 -14.05
CA VAL A 386 16.64 -6.50 -14.28
C VAL A 386 17.31 -6.05 -12.98
N SER A 387 17.93 -6.98 -12.26
CA SER A 387 18.77 -6.65 -11.13
C SER A 387 20.22 -6.98 -11.44
N ASN A 388 21.04 -5.93 -11.48
CA ASN A 388 22.50 -6.02 -11.49
C ASN A 388 23.07 -6.29 -10.08
N GLN A 389 22.22 -6.34 -9.05
CA GLN A 389 22.60 -6.50 -7.65
C GLN A 389 22.74 -7.98 -7.25
N THR A 390 23.39 -8.21 -6.12
CA THR A 390 23.84 -9.53 -5.63
C THR A 390 22.74 -10.45 -5.08
N ASP A 391 21.47 -10.12 -5.29
CA ASP A 391 20.39 -10.66 -4.49
C ASP A 391 19.39 -11.51 -5.29
N ALA A 392 18.40 -12.05 -4.59
CA ALA A 392 17.40 -12.95 -5.13
C ALA A 392 16.09 -12.22 -5.44
N ILE A 393 15.44 -12.54 -6.57
CA ILE A 393 14.15 -11.92 -6.86
C ILE A 393 13.07 -12.33 -5.85
N VAL A 394 13.09 -13.60 -5.41
CA VAL A 394 12.31 -14.09 -4.26
C VAL A 394 13.30 -14.58 -3.21
N GLY A 395 13.51 -13.75 -2.20
CA GLY A 395 14.35 -14.04 -1.05
C GLY A 395 13.54 -14.49 0.15
N VAL A 396 13.91 -15.63 0.73
CA VAL A 396 13.31 -16.19 1.93
C VAL A 396 14.42 -16.38 2.95
N GLY A 397 14.64 -15.34 3.75
CA GLY A 397 15.82 -15.18 4.61
C GLY A 397 15.83 -16.07 5.87
N PRO A 398 16.97 -16.17 6.56
CA PRO A 398 17.11 -16.98 7.77
C PRO A 398 16.16 -16.49 8.88
N SER A 399 15.49 -17.43 9.56
CA SER A 399 14.58 -17.13 10.68
C SER A 399 15.14 -17.62 12.02
N ALA A 400 15.01 -16.83 13.09
CA ALA A 400 15.50 -17.19 14.43
C ALA A 400 14.67 -18.28 15.15
N SER A 401 13.35 -18.36 14.96
CA SER A 401 12.52 -19.59 15.02
C SER A 401 11.03 -19.23 15.05
N LEU A 402 10.28 -19.70 14.06
CA LEU A 402 8.83 -19.89 14.10
C LEU A 402 8.51 -21.18 13.31
N SER A 403 7.36 -21.80 13.56
CA SER A 403 6.91 -23.03 12.91
C SER A 403 6.41 -22.74 11.50
N ASN A 404 7.33 -22.43 10.59
CA ASN A 404 6.94 -21.80 9.34
C ASN A 404 6.44 -22.81 8.32
N GLU A 405 5.32 -22.49 7.69
CA GLU A 405 4.82 -23.14 6.48
C GLU A 405 4.65 -22.05 5.42
N LEU A 406 5.45 -22.14 4.36
CA LEU A 406 5.38 -21.21 3.23
C LEU A 406 4.87 -21.97 2.02
N ASN A 407 3.76 -21.52 1.45
CA ASN A 407 3.17 -22.13 0.27
C ASN A 407 3.17 -21.12 -0.88
N PHE A 408 3.92 -21.45 -1.92
CA PHE A 408 4.07 -20.66 -3.14
C PHE A 408 3.46 -21.45 -4.29
N SER A 409 2.51 -20.88 -5.01
CA SER A 409 1.83 -21.52 -6.15
C SER A 409 1.78 -20.59 -7.35
N ASN A 410 2.02 -21.11 -8.56
CA ASN A 410 1.98 -20.32 -9.80
C ASN A 410 2.90 -19.10 -9.77
N ILE A 411 4.16 -19.30 -9.41
CA ILE A 411 5.16 -18.22 -9.37
C ILE A 411 5.88 -18.18 -10.71
N LYS A 412 5.89 -17.02 -11.35
CA LYS A 412 6.63 -16.76 -12.59
C LYS A 412 7.67 -15.68 -12.35
N VAL A 413 8.91 -15.98 -12.69
CA VAL A 413 10.04 -15.06 -12.66
C VAL A 413 10.63 -14.98 -14.06
N ASN A 414 10.80 -13.75 -14.55
CA ASN A 414 11.45 -13.49 -15.83
C ASN A 414 12.42 -12.31 -15.71
N GLY A 415 13.66 -12.45 -16.16
CA GLY A 415 14.59 -11.31 -16.17
C GLY A 415 16.06 -11.66 -15.96
N THR A 416 16.86 -10.69 -15.56
CA THR A 416 18.29 -10.88 -15.28
C THR A 416 18.56 -10.66 -13.80
N PHE A 417 19.02 -11.68 -13.08
CA PHE A 417 19.22 -11.63 -11.61
C PHE A 417 20.41 -12.49 -11.19
N LYS A 418 21.02 -12.26 -10.02
CA LYS A 418 21.97 -13.24 -9.50
C LYS A 418 21.26 -14.54 -9.11
N ARG A 419 20.15 -14.46 -8.38
CA ARG A 419 19.35 -15.63 -7.97
C ARG A 419 17.89 -15.41 -8.34
N ALA A 420 17.22 -16.40 -8.91
CA ALA A 420 15.77 -16.29 -9.05
C ALA A 420 15.10 -16.56 -7.69
N ILE A 421 15.37 -17.73 -7.11
CA ILE A 421 14.89 -18.12 -5.77
C ILE A 421 16.06 -18.29 -4.82
N TRP A 422 15.94 -17.76 -3.60
CA TRP A 422 16.89 -17.99 -2.51
C TRP A 422 16.14 -18.33 -1.23
N ASN A 423 16.30 -19.55 -0.71
CA ASN A 423 15.46 -20.07 0.36
C ASN A 423 16.26 -20.64 1.54
N PHE A 424 16.06 -20.11 2.74
CA PHE A 424 16.58 -20.67 4.01
C PHE A 424 15.50 -21.17 4.96
N ILE A 425 14.22 -21.01 4.63
CA ILE A 425 13.14 -21.34 5.56
C ILE A 425 12.66 -22.75 5.30
N LYS A 426 12.69 -23.56 6.36
CA LYS A 426 12.22 -24.95 6.32
C LYS A 426 10.74 -25.07 5.96
N ASN A 427 10.32 -26.25 5.51
CA ASN A 427 8.93 -26.58 5.16
C ASN A 427 8.34 -25.64 4.10
N THR A 428 9.17 -25.15 3.18
CA THR A 428 8.74 -24.30 2.08
C THR A 428 8.25 -25.15 0.91
N ARG A 429 7.11 -24.81 0.32
CA ARG A 429 6.52 -25.52 -0.81
C ARG A 429 6.36 -24.57 -1.99
N PHE A 430 6.98 -24.88 -3.11
CA PHE A 430 6.75 -24.25 -4.40
C PHE A 430 6.01 -25.23 -5.31
N ASN A 431 4.85 -24.85 -5.83
CA ASN A 431 4.07 -25.62 -6.79
C ASN A 431 3.91 -24.79 -8.07
N ARG A 432 4.28 -25.33 -9.24
CA ARG A 432 4.20 -24.63 -10.53
C ARG A 432 5.04 -23.34 -10.52
N LEU A 433 6.36 -23.50 -10.40
CA LEU A 433 7.35 -22.41 -10.44
C LEU A 433 7.96 -22.31 -11.84
N SER A 434 7.84 -21.17 -12.51
CA SER A 434 8.47 -20.91 -13.80
C SER A 434 9.55 -19.84 -13.66
N ILE A 435 10.78 -20.15 -14.06
CA ILE A 435 11.92 -19.24 -14.07
C ILE A 435 12.41 -19.12 -15.51
N SER A 436 12.58 -17.89 -15.97
CA SER A 436 13.09 -17.58 -17.30
C SER A 436 14.05 -16.39 -17.25
N GLY A 437 15.03 -16.35 -18.15
CA GLY A 437 15.96 -15.22 -18.28
C GLY A 437 17.41 -15.61 -18.04
N ASN A 438 18.17 -14.74 -17.38
CA ASN A 438 19.62 -14.89 -17.14
C ASN A 438 19.90 -14.86 -15.65
N PHE A 439 20.57 -15.89 -15.14
CA PHE A 439 20.83 -15.97 -13.71
C PHE A 439 22.06 -16.81 -13.36
N MET A 440 22.71 -16.42 -12.26
CA MET A 440 23.77 -17.26 -11.68
C MET A 440 23.15 -18.51 -11.04
N TYR A 441 22.03 -18.36 -10.34
CA TYR A 441 21.29 -19.47 -9.74
C TYR A 441 19.80 -19.38 -10.06
N GLY A 442 19.23 -20.42 -10.65
CA GLY A 442 17.78 -20.52 -10.78
C GLY A 442 17.16 -20.67 -9.38
N ILE A 443 17.57 -21.72 -8.66
CA ILE A 443 17.17 -21.96 -7.28
C ILE A 443 18.41 -22.15 -6.42
N ASP A 444 18.54 -21.36 -5.36
CA ASP A 444 19.55 -21.50 -4.30
C ASP A 444 18.84 -21.92 -2.99
N ASN A 445 18.74 -23.22 -2.76
CA ASN A 445 18.06 -23.82 -1.62
C ASN A 445 19.04 -24.15 -0.48
N ASN A 446 18.78 -23.53 0.66
CA ASN A 446 19.46 -23.70 1.94
C ASN A 446 18.43 -24.05 3.04
N ALA A 447 17.30 -24.66 2.67
CA ALA A 447 16.20 -24.96 3.56
C ALA A 447 15.96 -26.47 3.72
N LYS A 448 15.50 -26.89 4.91
CA LYS A 448 15.09 -28.26 5.22
C LYS A 448 13.62 -28.52 4.86
N ASN A 449 13.29 -29.75 4.49
CA ASN A 449 11.92 -30.20 4.20
C ASN A 449 11.20 -29.36 3.14
N SER A 450 11.95 -28.82 2.18
CA SER A 450 11.36 -28.01 1.12
C SER A 450 10.88 -28.90 -0.03
N VAL A 451 9.78 -28.52 -0.66
CA VAL A 451 9.21 -29.22 -1.81
C VAL A 451 9.10 -28.23 -2.96
N TYR A 452 9.67 -28.58 -4.10
CA TYR A 452 9.57 -27.81 -5.33
C TYR A 452 8.98 -28.73 -6.39
N LYS A 453 7.72 -28.53 -6.75
CA LYS A 453 6.96 -29.39 -7.63
C LYS A 453 6.57 -28.64 -8.91
N ASP A 454 6.67 -29.32 -10.04
CA ASP A 454 6.31 -28.81 -11.36
C ASP A 454 7.09 -27.54 -11.72
N ILE A 455 8.41 -27.55 -11.48
CA ILE A 455 9.30 -26.43 -11.80
C ILE A 455 9.57 -26.40 -13.32
N ASN A 456 9.66 -25.23 -13.92
CA ASN A 456 10.20 -25.01 -15.25
C ASN A 456 11.29 -23.95 -15.19
N ILE A 457 12.56 -24.33 -15.37
CA ILE A 457 13.68 -23.40 -15.41
C ILE A 457 14.16 -23.30 -16.84
N SER A 458 14.22 -22.08 -17.39
CA SER A 458 14.67 -21.83 -18.76
C SER A 458 15.69 -20.70 -18.80
N SER A 459 16.79 -20.92 -19.53
CA SER A 459 17.78 -19.90 -19.83
C SER A 459 17.80 -19.62 -21.33
N SER A 460 17.89 -18.33 -21.69
CA SER A 460 17.86 -17.87 -23.08
C SER A 460 19.22 -17.40 -23.61
N THR A 461 20.25 -17.28 -22.77
CA THR A 461 21.51 -16.69 -23.20
C THR A 461 22.50 -17.68 -23.80
N SER A 462 23.37 -17.13 -24.65
CA SER A 462 24.57 -17.80 -25.17
C SER A 462 25.71 -17.83 -24.16
N THR A 463 25.67 -16.98 -23.13
CA THR A 463 26.61 -16.95 -22.01
C THR A 463 26.21 -17.97 -20.96
N LEU A 464 27.18 -18.53 -20.25
CA LEU A 464 26.93 -19.58 -19.28
C LEU A 464 26.26 -19.01 -18.03
N ASP A 465 25.00 -19.39 -17.81
CA ASP A 465 24.34 -19.29 -16.50
C ASP A 465 24.96 -20.34 -15.57
N TYR A 466 25.36 -19.95 -14.36
CA TYR A 466 26.21 -20.79 -13.53
C TYR A 466 25.51 -22.07 -13.07
N THR A 467 24.30 -22.03 -12.53
CA THR A 467 23.65 -23.23 -11.97
C THR A 467 22.13 -23.14 -12.01
N ALA A 468 21.44 -24.14 -12.57
CA ALA A 468 19.97 -24.14 -12.54
C ALA A 468 19.44 -24.36 -11.11
N ILE A 469 19.99 -25.35 -10.38
CA ILE A 469 19.63 -25.64 -8.99
C ILE A 469 20.87 -25.88 -8.14
N TYR A 470 21.03 -25.10 -7.07
CA TYR A 470 22.04 -25.27 -6.03
C TYR A 470 21.34 -25.61 -4.70
N ASN A 471 21.62 -26.79 -4.14
CA ASN A 471 21.05 -27.26 -2.89
C ASN A 471 22.18 -27.53 -1.88
N ALA A 472 22.43 -26.55 -0.99
CA ALA A 472 23.79 -26.23 -0.57
C ALA A 472 24.29 -26.90 0.74
N ILE A 473 23.42 -27.40 1.62
CA ILE A 473 23.83 -27.70 3.01
C ILE A 473 23.55 -29.15 3.43
N SER A 474 24.53 -29.75 4.11
CA SER A 474 24.42 -31.11 4.67
C SER A 474 23.34 -31.21 5.75
N GLY A 475 22.46 -32.23 5.65
CA GLY A 475 21.39 -32.46 6.64
C GLY A 475 20.06 -31.77 6.33
N MET A 476 19.85 -31.38 5.07
CA MET A 476 18.58 -30.92 4.54
C MET A 476 17.98 -32.00 3.65
N ASP A 477 16.70 -32.29 3.82
CA ASP A 477 15.93 -33.18 2.94
C ASP A 477 15.02 -32.29 2.10
N SER A 478 15.14 -32.30 0.77
CA SER A 478 14.28 -31.50 -0.11
C SER A 478 13.92 -32.26 -1.37
N ASN A 479 12.70 -32.05 -1.84
CA ASN A 479 12.16 -32.73 -3.01
C ASN A 479 12.02 -31.73 -4.14
N PHE A 480 12.46 -32.12 -5.33
CA PHE A 480 12.42 -31.30 -6.52
C PHE A 480 11.86 -32.12 -7.68
N SER A 481 10.91 -31.55 -8.42
CA SER A 481 10.45 -32.12 -9.69
C SER A 481 10.17 -31.05 -10.74
N GLY A 482 10.46 -31.34 -12.02
CA GLY A 482 10.19 -30.38 -13.09
C GLY A 482 10.99 -30.57 -14.37
N THR A 483 11.16 -29.48 -15.11
CA THR A 483 11.92 -29.40 -16.36
C THR A 483 12.99 -28.31 -16.26
N ILE A 484 14.19 -28.59 -16.78
CA ILE A 484 15.27 -27.63 -16.94
C ILE A 484 15.60 -27.55 -18.43
N ASN A 485 15.50 -26.35 -19.00
CA ASN A 485 15.74 -26.05 -20.40
C ASN A 485 16.84 -24.99 -20.55
N GLY A 486 17.74 -25.11 -21.54
CA GLY A 486 18.70 -24.05 -21.89
C GLY A 486 20.17 -24.42 -21.70
N LYS A 487 21.03 -23.40 -21.59
CA LYS A 487 22.49 -23.57 -21.47
C LYS A 487 22.95 -23.20 -20.07
N TYR A 488 23.66 -24.11 -19.39
CA TYR A 488 24.16 -23.88 -18.04
C TYR A 488 25.61 -24.33 -17.89
N GLU A 489 26.36 -23.73 -16.98
CA GLU A 489 27.65 -24.25 -16.54
C GLU A 489 27.46 -25.54 -15.75
N TYR A 490 26.54 -25.51 -14.79
CA TYR A 490 26.09 -26.66 -13.98
C TYR A 490 24.56 -26.82 -14.09
N GLY A 491 24.08 -28.05 -14.27
CA GLY A 491 22.64 -28.33 -14.20
C GLY A 491 22.15 -28.26 -12.75
N ILE A 492 22.47 -29.29 -11.98
CA ILE A 492 22.07 -29.45 -10.59
C ILE A 492 23.32 -29.70 -9.74
N ILE A 493 23.48 -28.92 -8.68
CA ILE A 493 24.47 -29.14 -7.64
C ILE A 493 23.72 -29.49 -6.36
N ASN A 494 23.92 -30.71 -5.86
CA ASN A 494 23.27 -31.18 -4.64
C ASN A 494 24.31 -31.59 -3.58
N ALA A 495 24.33 -30.87 -2.46
CA ALA A 495 25.10 -31.19 -1.27
C ALA A 495 24.21 -31.68 -0.09
N ALA A 496 22.89 -31.74 -0.30
CA ALA A 496 21.91 -32.12 0.70
C ALA A 496 21.76 -33.66 0.84
N LYS A 497 21.06 -34.12 1.87
CA LYS A 497 20.84 -35.55 2.17
C LYS A 497 19.38 -35.91 1.85
N ASN A 498 19.08 -37.21 1.68
CA ASN A 498 17.72 -37.74 1.46
C ASN A 498 16.82 -36.90 0.53
N SER A 499 17.43 -36.28 -0.49
CA SER A 499 16.71 -35.39 -1.39
C SER A 499 16.21 -36.21 -2.57
N ILE A 500 15.00 -35.90 -3.04
CA ILE A 500 14.43 -36.52 -4.24
C ILE A 500 14.53 -35.51 -5.37
N MET A 501 15.19 -35.88 -6.47
CA MET A 501 15.30 -35.06 -7.67
C MET A 501 14.65 -35.81 -8.83
N ASP A 502 13.57 -35.27 -9.42
CA ASP A 502 12.83 -35.87 -10.55
C ASP A 502 12.70 -34.87 -11.71
N PHE A 503 13.64 -34.89 -12.66
CA PHE A 503 13.73 -33.85 -13.70
C PHE A 503 13.77 -34.39 -15.12
N GLN A 504 13.14 -33.64 -16.03
CA GLN A 504 13.49 -33.64 -17.46
C GLN A 504 14.50 -32.52 -17.73
N ILE A 505 15.61 -32.82 -18.39
CA ILE A 505 16.67 -31.86 -18.67
C ILE A 505 16.90 -31.81 -20.18
N ASN A 506 16.60 -30.67 -20.81
CA ASN A 506 16.82 -30.44 -22.25
C ASN A 506 17.79 -29.26 -22.44
N GLY A 507 19.06 -29.52 -22.76
CA GLY A 507 20.04 -28.43 -22.81
C GLY A 507 21.48 -28.81 -23.13
N SER A 508 22.37 -27.82 -23.06
CA SER A 508 23.82 -28.01 -23.25
C SER A 508 24.59 -27.52 -22.03
N PHE A 509 25.62 -28.27 -21.60
CA PHE A 509 26.40 -27.96 -20.40
C PHE A 509 27.90 -27.86 -20.71
N SER A 510 28.56 -26.78 -20.30
CA SER A 510 29.96 -26.50 -20.68
C SER A 510 31.00 -27.10 -19.73
N ASN A 511 30.72 -27.14 -18.42
CA ASN A 511 31.69 -27.58 -17.39
C ASN A 511 31.44 -29.01 -16.89
N ALA A 512 30.77 -29.81 -17.73
CA ALA A 512 30.77 -31.29 -17.71
C ALA A 512 30.00 -32.01 -16.59
N ALA A 513 29.20 -31.32 -15.78
CA ALA A 513 28.36 -32.01 -14.79
C ALA A 513 26.90 -31.52 -14.85
N VAL A 514 26.02 -32.37 -15.38
CA VAL A 514 24.57 -32.24 -15.18
C VAL A 514 24.25 -32.38 -13.68
N PHE A 515 25.01 -33.20 -12.96
CA PHE A 515 24.92 -33.39 -11.53
C PHE A 515 26.30 -33.31 -10.86
N THR A 516 26.46 -32.41 -9.89
CA THR A 516 27.64 -32.33 -9.02
C THR A 516 27.25 -32.66 -7.58
N PHE A 517 27.95 -33.61 -6.96
CA PHE A 517 27.69 -34.05 -5.59
C PHE A 517 28.86 -33.74 -4.67
N PHE A 518 28.63 -32.98 -3.59
CA PHE A 518 29.64 -32.70 -2.57
C PHE A 518 29.48 -33.65 -1.37
N ASN A 519 30.56 -34.35 -1.02
CA ASN A 519 30.54 -35.49 -0.10
C ASN A 519 31.27 -35.20 1.22
N GLY A 520 30.77 -35.85 2.29
CA GLY A 520 31.45 -35.94 3.58
C GLY A 520 30.93 -37.07 4.47
N ASN A 521 29.61 -37.36 4.50
CA ASN A 521 29.02 -38.09 5.63
C ASN A 521 28.16 -39.35 5.35
N GLY A 522 28.27 -40.04 4.20
CA GLY A 522 27.68 -41.40 4.03
C GLY A 522 26.15 -41.56 4.04
N TYR A 523 25.38 -40.60 3.53
CA TYR A 523 23.90 -40.71 3.41
C TYR A 523 23.47 -40.78 1.94
N SER A 524 22.35 -41.46 1.68
CA SER A 524 21.78 -41.69 0.35
C SER A 524 20.76 -40.62 -0.06
N SER A 525 20.70 -40.29 -1.35
CA SER A 525 19.63 -39.52 -2.02
C SER A 525 19.09 -40.29 -3.22
N ILE A 526 17.88 -39.95 -3.69
CA ILE A 526 17.23 -40.59 -4.83
C ILE A 526 17.21 -39.61 -6.00
N TYR A 527 17.80 -40.03 -7.11
CA TYR A 527 17.86 -39.23 -8.33
C TYR A 527 17.17 -39.96 -9.46
N LYS A 528 16.19 -39.31 -10.08
CA LYS A 528 15.54 -39.74 -11.32
C LYS A 528 15.65 -38.60 -12.32
N ALA A 529 16.26 -38.86 -13.47
CA ALA A 529 16.46 -37.82 -14.47
C ALA A 529 16.31 -38.38 -15.88
N TYR A 530 15.58 -37.65 -16.73
CA TYR A 530 15.49 -37.88 -18.17
C TYR A 530 16.28 -36.78 -18.87
N ILE A 531 17.42 -37.12 -19.45
CA ILE A 531 18.38 -36.14 -19.98
C ILE A 531 18.40 -36.24 -21.50
N ASN A 532 18.04 -35.14 -22.17
CA ASN A 532 18.22 -34.93 -23.60
C ASN A 532 19.31 -33.87 -23.81
N LEU A 533 20.51 -34.32 -24.19
CA LEU A 533 21.70 -33.48 -24.35
C LEU A 533 22.01 -33.26 -25.83
N SER A 534 22.48 -32.07 -26.18
CA SER A 534 23.15 -31.86 -27.46
C SER A 534 24.55 -32.50 -27.47
N ASP A 535 25.01 -32.96 -28.64
CA ASP A 535 26.26 -33.70 -28.91
C ASP A 535 27.56 -33.14 -28.27
N SER A 536 27.59 -31.86 -27.88
CA SER A 536 28.74 -31.21 -27.25
C SER A 536 28.80 -31.31 -25.72
N SER A 537 27.85 -31.99 -25.06
CA SER A 537 27.77 -32.03 -23.59
C SER A 537 28.61 -33.20 -23.04
N LYS A 538 29.51 -32.93 -22.08
CA LYS A 538 30.26 -33.99 -21.38
C LYS A 538 29.36 -34.67 -20.33
N HIS A 539 29.37 -36.00 -20.30
CA HIS A 539 28.56 -36.81 -19.38
C HIS A 539 29.11 -36.84 -17.95
N ILE A 540 28.19 -36.97 -16.98
CA ILE A 540 28.32 -37.18 -15.52
C ILE A 540 29.75 -37.47 -15.01
N ASN A 541 30.30 -36.57 -14.18
CA ASN A 541 31.69 -36.67 -13.72
C ASN A 541 31.90 -37.38 -12.36
N SER A 542 30.86 -37.68 -11.59
CA SER A 542 31.05 -38.31 -10.26
C SER A 542 29.79 -38.99 -9.73
N TYR A 543 29.91 -40.27 -9.35
CA TYR A 543 28.90 -40.99 -8.57
C TYR A 543 29.33 -41.08 -7.10
N ARG A 544 28.36 -41.03 -6.17
CA ARG A 544 28.61 -41.21 -4.74
C ARG A 544 28.17 -42.61 -4.31
N THR A 545 29.05 -43.31 -3.58
CA THR A 545 28.72 -44.59 -2.96
C THR A 545 27.54 -44.44 -1.99
N GLY A 546 26.45 -45.18 -2.24
CA GLY A 546 25.26 -45.24 -1.39
C GLY A 546 24.02 -44.53 -1.93
N ASP A 547 24.14 -43.66 -2.93
CA ASP A 547 23.01 -43.01 -3.60
C ASP A 547 22.31 -43.97 -4.59
N ILE A 548 21.00 -43.75 -4.84
CA ILE A 548 20.23 -44.51 -5.85
C ILE A 548 20.02 -43.61 -7.06
N TYR A 549 20.53 -44.05 -8.21
CA TYR A 549 20.44 -43.32 -9.48
C TYR A 549 19.56 -44.07 -10.47
N GLN A 550 18.57 -43.38 -11.04
CA GLN A 550 17.82 -43.80 -12.22
C GLN A 550 17.95 -42.71 -13.28
N ILE A 551 19.10 -42.67 -13.96
CA ILE A 551 19.40 -41.65 -14.96
C ILE A 551 19.18 -42.26 -16.35
N TYR A 552 18.22 -41.71 -17.08
CA TYR A 552 17.89 -42.07 -18.44
C TYR A 552 18.50 -41.04 -19.38
N VAL A 553 19.42 -41.46 -20.25
CA VAL A 553 20.05 -40.59 -21.26
C VAL A 553 19.43 -40.89 -22.62
N TYR A 554 18.94 -39.86 -23.29
CA TYR A 554 18.41 -39.95 -24.64
C TYR A 554 19.54 -40.16 -25.64
N ASP A 555 19.44 -41.22 -26.43
CA ASP A 555 20.31 -41.50 -27.56
C ASP A 555 19.59 -41.12 -28.85
N ALA A 556 20.05 -40.03 -29.46
CA ALA A 556 19.47 -39.52 -30.69
C ALA A 556 19.65 -40.47 -31.89
N THR A 557 20.60 -41.41 -31.83
CA THR A 557 20.81 -42.38 -32.91
C THR A 557 19.80 -43.51 -32.89
N THR A 558 19.35 -43.90 -31.69
CA THR A 558 18.39 -45.00 -31.51
C THR A 558 16.98 -44.52 -31.20
N ASP A 559 16.79 -43.21 -30.94
CA ASP A 559 15.54 -42.62 -30.47
C ASP A 559 15.01 -43.28 -29.18
N THR A 560 15.93 -43.67 -28.28
CA THR A 560 15.60 -44.34 -27.02
C THR A 560 16.31 -43.72 -25.82
N TYR A 561 15.76 -43.95 -24.63
CA TYR A 561 16.40 -43.61 -23.37
C TYR A 561 17.11 -44.83 -22.78
N THR A 562 18.39 -44.69 -22.44
CA THR A 562 19.20 -45.76 -21.82
C THR A 562 19.57 -45.43 -20.37
N LEU A 563 19.54 -46.42 -19.48
CA LEU A 563 19.93 -46.25 -18.07
C LEU A 563 21.45 -46.09 -17.97
N ASN A 564 21.93 -45.04 -17.28
CA ASN A 564 23.35 -44.74 -17.07
C ASN A 564 23.68 -44.59 -15.57
N PRO A 565 24.68 -45.33 -15.04
CA PRO A 565 25.44 -46.37 -15.72
C PRO A 565 24.53 -47.55 -16.06
N ALA A 566 24.80 -48.20 -17.20
CA ALA A 566 24.21 -49.50 -17.46
C ALA A 566 24.55 -50.42 -16.27
N PRO A 567 23.61 -51.27 -15.82
CA PRO A 567 23.75 -52.06 -14.60
C PRO A 567 25.03 -52.89 -14.51
#